data_AF-A0A535T2Q7-F1
#
_entry.id   AF-A0A535T2Q7-F1
#
_cell.length_a   1.000
_cell.length_b   1.000
_cell.length_c   1.000
_cell.angle_alpha   90.00
_cell.angle_beta   90.00
_cell.angle_gamma   90.00
#
_symmetry.space_group_name_H-M   'P 1'
#
loop_
_entity.id
_entity.type
_entity.pdbx_description
1 polymer ?
#
loop_
_entity_poly.entity_id
_entity_poly.type
_entity_poly.pdbx_seq_one_letter_code
_entity_poly.pdbx_strand_id
1 'polypeptide(L)'
;MDQLTDDEWLEAMKAHPRIGERGGDVPTSSVREQSQAMQASAATLAALAAENRRYEERFGHVFLIFASGRGGEEILSELRRRMNNEPAAELEEAKRELRKIALMRLSGLVTA
;
A
#
# COMPACT_ATOMS: atom_id res chain seq x y z
N MET A 1 -3.60 10.60 -15.25
CA MET A 1 -3.01 9.26 -15.08
C MET A 1 -3.65 8.20 -15.98
N ASP A 2 -4.67 8.54 -16.79
CA ASP A 2 -5.44 7.53 -17.54
C ASP A 2 -4.79 7.07 -18.86
N GLN A 3 -3.52 7.43 -19.07
CA GLN A 3 -2.73 7.01 -20.24
C GLN A 3 -1.53 6.12 -19.88
N LEU A 4 -1.35 5.78 -18.60
CA LEU A 4 -0.26 4.90 -18.17
C LEU A 4 -0.59 3.43 -18.49
N THR A 5 0.38 2.74 -19.05
CA THR A 5 0.39 1.28 -19.27
C THR A 5 0.53 0.54 -17.94
N ASP A 6 0.19 -0.75 -17.93
CA ASP A 6 0.31 -1.61 -16.74
C ASP A 6 1.75 -1.64 -16.20
N ASP A 7 2.74 -1.70 -17.09
CA ASP A 7 4.16 -1.70 -16.72
C ASP A 7 4.59 -0.39 -16.05
N GLU A 8 4.10 0.76 -16.53
CA GLU A 8 4.36 2.06 -15.90
C GLU A 8 3.70 2.17 -14.52
N TRP A 9 2.50 1.60 -14.35
CA TRP A 9 1.88 1.49 -13.04
C TRP A 9 2.72 0.64 -12.10
N LEU A 10 3.12 -0.56 -12.53
CA LEU A 10 3.94 -1.48 -11.74
C LEU A 10 5.29 -0.86 -11.36
N GLU A 11 5.92 -0.13 -12.27
CA GLU A 11 7.16 0.61 -12.00
C GLU A 11 6.94 1.67 -10.90
N ALA A 12 5.84 2.44 -10.98
CA ALA A 12 5.51 3.41 -9.94
C ALA A 12 5.26 2.74 -8.57
N MET A 13 4.71 1.52 -8.53
CA MET A 13 4.49 0.79 -7.27
C MET A 13 5.80 0.43 -6.56
N LYS A 14 6.89 0.19 -7.29
CA LYS A 14 8.20 -0.21 -6.72
C LYS A 14 8.80 0.85 -5.78
N ALA A 15 8.41 2.12 -5.93
CA ALA A 15 8.85 3.20 -5.06
C ALA A 15 8.19 3.19 -3.67
N HIS A 16 7.24 2.28 -3.43
CA HIS A 16 6.52 2.20 -2.17
C HIS A 16 7.10 1.12 -1.24
N PRO A 17 7.38 1.47 0.03
CA PRO A 17 7.75 0.47 1.03
C PRO A 17 6.55 -0.42 1.37
N ARG A 18 6.81 -1.60 1.94
CA ARG A 18 5.73 -2.47 2.43
C ARG A 18 5.03 -1.84 3.63
N ILE A 19 3.72 -2.09 3.76
CA ILE A 19 3.00 -1.69 4.98
C ILE A 19 3.56 -2.47 6.18
N GLY A 20 3.91 -1.73 7.23
CA GLY A 20 4.51 -2.28 8.45
C GLY A 20 6.04 -2.28 8.47
N GLU A 21 6.70 -1.91 7.37
CA GLU A 21 8.15 -1.82 7.30
C GLU A 21 8.68 -0.59 8.07
N ARG A 22 9.75 -0.79 8.86
CA ARG A 22 10.41 0.25 9.68
C ARG A 22 11.88 0.39 9.29
N GLY A 23 12.39 1.62 9.37
CA GLY A 23 13.81 1.93 9.18
C GLY A 23 14.22 2.06 7.71
N GLY A 24 15.52 2.26 7.46
CA GLY A 24 16.07 2.46 6.11
C GLY A 24 15.68 3.81 5.48
N ASP A 25 15.70 3.86 4.16
CA ASP A 25 15.38 5.05 3.35
C ASP A 25 13.86 5.23 3.13
N VAL A 26 13.03 4.74 4.06
CA VAL A 26 11.57 4.88 3.98
C VAL A 26 11.21 6.37 4.00
N PRO A 27 10.49 6.89 2.98
CA PRO A 27 10.12 8.30 2.92
C PRO A 27 9.30 8.75 4.14
N THR A 28 9.56 9.97 4.63
CA THR A 28 8.81 10.55 5.77
C THR A 28 7.30 10.65 5.49
N SER A 29 6.89 10.83 4.22
CA SER A 29 5.49 10.77 3.81
C SER A 29 4.88 9.40 4.11
N SER A 30 5.56 8.32 3.72
CA SER A 30 5.13 6.95 4.00
C SER A 30 5.02 6.68 5.51
N VAL A 31 5.97 7.16 6.31
CA VAL A 31 5.91 7.04 7.79
C VAL A 31 4.65 7.69 8.36
N ARG A 32 4.30 8.90 7.91
CA ARG A 32 3.08 9.59 8.34
C ARG A 32 1.82 8.85 7.88
N GLU A 33 1.80 8.41 6.63
CA GLU A 33 0.66 7.72 6.00
C GLU A 33 0.26 6.45 6.75
N GLN A 34 1.22 5.64 7.22
CA GLN A 34 0.93 4.39 7.94
C GLN A 34 0.94 4.52 9.47
N SER A 35 1.05 5.74 10.02
CA SER A 35 1.25 5.98 11.47
C SER A 35 0.20 5.31 12.38
N GLN A 36 -1.06 5.23 11.95
CA GLN A 36 -2.11 4.54 12.70
C GLN A 36 -1.99 3.02 12.60
N ALA A 37 -1.68 2.50 11.42
CA ALA A 37 -1.42 1.07 11.22
C ALA A 37 -0.28 0.55 12.10
N MET A 38 0.74 1.38 12.33
CA MET A 38 1.89 1.03 13.17
C MET A 38 1.59 0.91 14.67
N GLN A 39 0.40 1.33 15.11
CA GLN A 39 -0.07 1.20 16.51
C GLN A 39 -0.75 -0.15 16.78
N ALA A 40 -0.93 -0.99 15.75
CA ALA A 40 -1.54 -2.30 15.89
C ALA A 40 -0.69 -3.25 16.74
N SER A 41 -1.32 -4.34 17.19
CA SER A 41 -0.64 -5.35 18.02
C SER A 41 0.55 -5.98 17.30
N ALA A 42 1.53 -6.49 18.05
CA ALA A 42 2.66 -7.22 17.47
C ALA A 42 2.21 -8.41 16.61
N ALA A 43 1.12 -9.08 17.01
CA ALA A 43 0.52 -10.16 16.22
C ALA A 43 -0.05 -9.65 14.89
N THR A 44 -0.74 -8.51 14.89
CA THR A 44 -1.27 -7.86 13.67
C THR A 44 -0.13 -7.47 12.73
N LEU A 45 0.95 -6.85 13.25
CA LEU A 45 2.11 -6.46 12.45
C LEU A 45 2.85 -7.67 11.86
N ALA A 46 3.00 -8.75 12.64
CA ALA A 46 3.59 -9.99 12.14
C ALA A 46 2.73 -10.64 11.05
N ALA A 47 1.41 -10.63 11.21
CA ALA A 47 0.48 -11.09 10.19
C ALA A 47 0.56 -10.24 8.93
N LEU A 48 0.58 -8.90 9.04
CA LEU A 48 0.79 -8.01 7.89
C LEU A 48 2.08 -8.34 7.15
N ALA A 49 3.20 -8.54 7.86
CA ALA A 49 4.46 -8.89 7.22
C ALA A 49 4.38 -10.23 6.46
N ALA A 50 3.70 -11.23 7.03
CA ALA A 50 3.51 -12.53 6.38
C ALA A 50 2.61 -12.45 5.16
N GLU A 51 1.49 -11.74 5.25
CA GLU A 51 0.54 -11.64 4.14
C GLU A 51 1.07 -10.72 3.01
N ASN A 52 1.87 -9.69 3.32
CA ASN A 52 2.56 -8.90 2.27
C ASN A 52 3.46 -9.79 1.39
N ARG A 53 4.21 -10.73 1.99
CA ARG A 53 5.04 -11.66 1.22
C ARG A 53 4.20 -12.56 0.31
N ARG A 54 3.11 -13.11 0.84
CA ARG A 54 2.17 -13.93 0.05
C ARG A 54 1.51 -13.13 -1.07
N TYR A 55 1.18 -11.88 -0.81
CA TYR A 55 0.63 -10.97 -1.80
C TYR A 55 1.61 -10.76 -2.95
N GLU A 56 2.88 -10.47 -2.64
CA GLU A 56 3.93 -10.30 -3.66
C GLU A 56 4.20 -11.59 -4.44
N GLU A 57 4.22 -12.75 -3.78
CA GLU A 57 4.35 -14.05 -4.44
C GLU A 57 3.21 -14.31 -5.44
N ARG A 58 1.97 -13.87 -5.12
CA ARG A 58 0.79 -14.08 -5.96
C ARG A 58 0.68 -13.07 -7.10
N PHE A 59 0.88 -11.78 -6.81
CA PHE A 59 0.58 -10.69 -7.75
C PHE A 59 1.81 -10.06 -8.39
N GLY A 60 3.02 -10.37 -7.90
CA GLY A 60 4.27 -9.89 -8.49
C GLY A 60 4.62 -8.43 -8.19
N HIS A 61 3.88 -7.77 -7.30
CA HIS A 61 4.13 -6.39 -6.89
C HIS A 61 3.76 -6.17 -5.42
N VAL A 62 4.23 -5.08 -4.83
CA VAL A 62 3.93 -4.71 -3.44
C VAL A 62 2.44 -4.48 -3.23
N PHE A 63 1.94 -4.80 -2.04
CA PHE A 63 0.58 -4.47 -1.64
C PHE A 63 0.43 -2.97 -1.42
N LEU A 64 -0.37 -2.31 -2.27
CA LEU A 64 -0.67 -0.89 -2.16
C LEU A 64 -2.06 -0.64 -1.59
N ILE A 65 -2.10 0.24 -0.59
CA ILE A 65 -3.33 0.72 0.04
C ILE A 65 -3.13 2.15 0.55
N PHE A 66 -4.15 2.99 0.42
CA PHE A 66 -4.19 4.30 1.06
C PHE A 66 -4.36 4.15 2.57
N ALA A 67 -3.23 4.10 3.28
CA ALA A 67 -3.17 3.78 4.72
C ALA A 67 -3.59 4.93 5.64
N SER A 68 -3.68 6.17 5.14
CA SER A 68 -3.96 7.34 5.97
C SER A 68 -5.31 7.20 6.68
N GLY A 69 -5.28 7.24 8.01
CA GLY A 69 -6.48 7.09 8.85
C GLY A 69 -6.94 5.66 9.10
N ARG A 70 -6.20 4.64 8.64
CA ARG A 70 -6.56 3.23 8.81
C ARG A 70 -5.73 2.54 9.89
N GLY A 71 -6.39 1.68 10.67
CA GLY A 71 -5.74 0.81 11.64
C GLY A 71 -5.10 -0.43 11.00
N GLY A 72 -4.18 -1.10 11.71
CA GLY A 72 -3.47 -2.26 11.16
C GLY A 72 -4.37 -3.46 10.92
N GLU A 73 -5.38 -3.66 11.76
CA GLU A 73 -6.39 -4.70 11.62
C GLU A 73 -7.26 -4.49 10.36
N GLU A 74 -7.61 -3.24 10.07
CA GLU A 74 -8.36 -2.88 8.85
C GLU A 74 -7.53 -3.16 7.61
N ILE A 75 -6.27 -2.72 7.59
CA ILE A 75 -5.35 -2.99 6.48
C ILE A 75 -5.15 -4.50 6.29
N LEU A 76 -4.98 -5.25 7.37
CA LEU A 76 -4.81 -6.71 7.29
C LEU A 76 -6.06 -7.39 6.71
N SER A 77 -7.25 -6.90 7.08
CA SER A 77 -8.52 -7.38 6.52
C SER A 77 -8.60 -7.09 5.03
N GLU A 78 -8.26 -5.88 4.59
CA GLU A 78 -8.26 -5.52 3.17
C GLU A 78 -7.26 -6.33 2.36
N LEU A 79 -6.05 -6.54 2.90
CA LEU A 79 -5.04 -7.37 2.26
C LEU A 79 -5.56 -8.79 2.07
N ARG A 80 -6.14 -9.41 3.11
CA ARG A 80 -6.72 -10.75 3.02
C ARG A 80 -7.92 -10.84 2.10
N ARG A 81 -8.77 -9.80 2.03
CA ARG A 81 -9.88 -9.74 1.08
C ARG A 81 -9.34 -9.76 -0.36
N ARG A 82 -8.38 -8.89 -0.64
CA ARG A 82 -7.74 -8.72 -1.96
C ARG A 82 -6.93 -9.92 -2.42
N MET A 83 -6.46 -10.76 -1.49
CA MET A 83 -5.92 -12.08 -1.83
C MET A 83 -6.92 -12.99 -2.55
N ASN A 84 -8.23 -12.69 -2.57
CA ASN A 84 -9.21 -13.47 -3.34
C ASN A 84 -9.51 -12.88 -4.72
N ASN A 85 -8.88 -11.76 -5.08
CA ASN A 85 -9.07 -11.13 -6.39
C ASN A 85 -8.35 -11.92 -7.49
N GLU A 86 -8.92 -11.89 -8.68
CA GLU A 86 -8.22 -12.24 -9.92
C GLU A 86 -7.11 -11.20 -10.20
N PRO A 87 -5.94 -11.58 -10.77
CA PRO A 87 -4.82 -10.67 -10.95
C PRO A 87 -5.15 -9.34 -11.65
N ALA A 88 -5.98 -9.37 -12.69
CA ALA A 88 -6.38 -8.17 -13.40
C ALA A 88 -7.25 -7.23 -12.54
N ALA A 89 -8.17 -7.79 -11.74
CA ALA A 89 -9.02 -7.01 -10.84
C ALA A 89 -8.21 -6.40 -9.70
N GLU A 90 -7.22 -7.15 -9.20
CA GLU A 90 -6.30 -6.67 -8.17
C GLU A 90 -5.43 -5.53 -8.67
N LEU A 91 -4.87 -5.64 -9.86
CA LEU A 91 -4.07 -4.59 -10.47
C LEU A 91 -4.88 -3.29 -10.59
N GLU A 92 -6.13 -3.37 -11.07
CA GLU A 92 -7.02 -2.22 -11.13
C GLU A 92 -7.31 -1.60 -9.76
N GLU A 93 -7.41 -2.42 -8.72
CA GLU A 93 -7.58 -1.93 -7.35
C GLU A 93 -6.32 -1.24 -6.81
N ALA A 94 -5.15 -1.85 -7.00
CA ALA A 94 -3.86 -1.27 -6.62
C ALA A 94 -3.62 0.08 -7.33
N LYS A 95 -4.00 0.21 -8.61
CA LYS A 95 -3.94 1.49 -9.34
C LYS A 95 -4.86 2.56 -8.71
N ARG A 96 -6.06 2.19 -8.25
CA ARG A 96 -6.96 3.13 -7.56
C ARG A 96 -6.36 3.58 -6.23
N GLU A 97 -5.76 2.68 -5.47
CA GLU A 97 -5.08 3.02 -4.22
C GLU A 97 -3.87 3.95 -4.46
N LEU A 98 -3.05 3.67 -5.49
CA LEU A 98 -1.93 4.53 -5.85
C LEU A 98 -2.39 5.94 -6.24
N ARG A 99 -3.49 6.08 -6.99
CA ARG A 99 -4.10 7.39 -7.30
C ARG A 99 -4.48 8.16 -6.04
N LYS A 100 -5.11 7.51 -5.06
CA LYS A 100 -5.49 8.15 -3.79
C LYS A 100 -4.26 8.67 -3.03
N ILE A 101 -3.20 7.85 -2.95
CA ILE A 101 -1.94 8.24 -2.31
C ILE A 101 -1.32 9.45 -3.01
N ALA A 102 -1.22 9.40 -4.33
CA ALA A 102 -0.65 10.49 -5.13
C ALA A 102 -1.44 11.79 -5.00
N LEU A 103 -2.78 11.73 -5.03
CA LEU A 103 -3.65 12.89 -4.84
C LEU A 103 -3.48 13.50 -3.45
N MET A 104 -3.45 12.69 -2.39
CA MET A 104 -3.24 13.19 -1.03
C MET A 104 -1.89 13.90 -0.88
N ARG A 105 -0.82 13.30 -1.42
CA ARG A 105 0.52 13.91 -1.42
C ARG A 105 0.54 15.23 -2.18
N LEU A 106 -0.08 15.28 -3.36
CA LEU A 106 -0.18 16.50 -4.16
C LEU A 106 -0.96 17.60 -3.43
N SER A 107 -2.12 17.28 -2.85
CA SER A 107 -2.90 18.24 -2.07
C SER A 107 -2.09 18.84 -0.94
N GLY A 108 -1.31 18.03 -0.22
CA GLY A 108 -0.42 18.51 0.84
C GLY A 108 0.70 19.44 0.38
N LEU A 109 1.09 19.41 -0.90
CA LEU A 109 2.09 20.33 -1.47
C LEU A 109 1.49 21.66 -1.93
N VAL A 110 0.21 21.67 -2.33
CA VAL A 110 -0.47 22.88 -2.83
C VAL A 110 -1.06 23.72 -1.69
N THR A 111 -1.34 23.10 -0.54
CA THR A 111 -1.82 23.78 0.66
C THR A 111 -0.70 24.26 1.60
N ALA A 112 0.56 23.96 1.27
CA ALA A 112 1.73 24.29 2.09
C ALA A 112 2.33 25.66 1.75
#